data_AF-A0A3C1LIT7-F1
#
_entry.id   AF-A0A3C1LIT7-F1
#
_cell.length_a   1.000
_cell.length_b   1.000
_cell.length_c   1.000
_cell.angle_alpha   90.00
_cell.angle_beta   90.00
_cell.angle_gamma   90.00
#
_symmetry.space_group_name_H-M   'P 1'
#
loop_
_entity.id
_entity.type
_entity.pdbx_description
1 polymer ?
#
loop_
_entity_poly.entity_id
_entity_poly.type
_entity_poly.pdbx_seq_one_letter_code
_entity_poly.pdbx_strand_id
1 'polypeptide(L)'
;MLAYLKTFRLGNLCWLLLSVGLLLTHDVAARKQKKPKAKTNKQQKDSNYQPVGKPVTGIASFYSPGFNGRRTSSGEIFSNDKLTAASNHFKLGTWVRVVNLRTKKSVIVKVNDRMHKSMSRKGRIIDLSRAAAVKIGITGRGLGKVSVQAVKKPRIK
;
A
#
# COMPACT_ATOMS: atom_id res chain seq x y z
N MET A 1 9.93 4.99 -66.13
CA MET A 1 9.43 4.06 -67.16
C MET A 1 10.49 2.99 -67.35
N LEU A 2 10.17 1.74 -66.99
CA LEU A 2 10.77 0.44 -67.40
C LEU A 2 12.29 0.39 -67.69
N ALA A 3 13.11 -0.19 -66.81
CA ALA A 3 13.47 -1.63 -66.77
C ALA A 3 14.31 -2.11 -67.97
N TYR A 4 15.57 -2.51 -67.78
CA TYR A 4 16.11 -3.74 -68.37
C TYR A 4 17.50 -4.17 -67.83
N LEU A 5 17.64 -5.48 -67.68
CA LEU A 5 18.76 -6.26 -67.16
C LEU A 5 20.05 -6.16 -67.99
N LYS A 6 21.20 -6.41 -67.35
CA LYS A 6 22.32 -7.12 -67.98
C LYS A 6 23.06 -8.05 -67.01
N THR A 7 22.84 -9.34 -67.28
CA THR A 7 23.63 -10.56 -67.04
C THR A 7 25.08 -10.40 -66.52
N PHE A 8 25.45 -11.06 -65.42
CA PHE A 8 25.99 -12.45 -65.32
C PHE A 8 27.40 -12.63 -65.93
N ARG A 9 28.42 -12.84 -65.08
CA ARG A 9 29.53 -13.78 -65.36
C ARG A 9 30.13 -14.34 -64.08
N LEU A 10 30.38 -15.65 -64.17
CA LEU A 10 30.83 -16.57 -63.13
C LEU A 10 32.28 -16.36 -62.71
N GLY A 11 32.59 -16.75 -61.47
CA GLY A 11 33.93 -17.09 -61.01
C GLY A 11 33.83 -18.00 -59.79
N ASN A 12 33.81 -19.32 -60.05
CA ASN A 12 33.86 -20.37 -59.04
C ASN A 12 35.21 -20.39 -58.30
N LEU A 13 35.18 -21.11 -57.17
CA LEU A 13 36.29 -21.88 -56.59
C LEU A 13 37.04 -21.25 -55.40
N CYS A 14 36.55 -21.51 -54.20
CA CYS A 14 37.36 -22.21 -53.19
C CYS A 14 36.43 -22.74 -52.09
N TRP A 15 36.27 -24.07 -52.05
CA TRP A 15 35.54 -24.79 -51.00
C TRP A 15 36.54 -25.23 -49.91
N LEU A 16 36.04 -25.38 -48.69
CA LEU A 16 36.69 -25.81 -47.44
C LEU A 16 37.34 -24.62 -46.67
N LEU A 17 37.00 -24.32 -45.41
CA LEU A 17 36.84 -25.23 -44.27
C LEU A 17 35.84 -24.68 -43.22
N LEU A 18 34.99 -25.60 -42.73
CA LEU A 18 34.57 -25.80 -41.33
C LEU A 18 34.29 -24.59 -40.42
N SER A 19 33.00 -24.31 -40.17
CA SER A 19 32.50 -24.14 -38.80
C SER A 19 30.98 -24.28 -38.75
N VAL A 20 30.52 -25.34 -38.08
CA VAL A 20 29.12 -25.60 -37.69
C VAL A 20 28.64 -24.51 -36.74
N GLY A 21 27.45 -23.94 -36.99
CA GLY A 21 26.83 -22.96 -36.10
C GLY A 21 25.35 -22.77 -36.42
N LEU A 22 24.52 -23.45 -35.65
CA LEU A 22 23.08 -23.65 -35.79
C LEU A 22 22.28 -22.60 -34.97
N LEU A 23 21.13 -22.18 -35.52
CA LEU A 23 19.90 -21.62 -34.88
C LEU A 23 19.87 -20.18 -34.31
N LEU A 24 18.89 -19.43 -34.86
CA LEU A 24 17.89 -18.55 -34.22
C LEU A 24 18.20 -18.00 -32.80
N THR A 25 18.04 -16.68 -32.59
CA THR A 25 16.93 -16.07 -31.84
C THR A 25 17.22 -14.63 -31.39
N HIS A 26 16.22 -13.77 -31.61
CA HIS A 26 15.72 -12.68 -30.76
C HIS A 26 16.73 -11.82 -29.98
N ASP A 27 16.82 -10.56 -30.40
CA ASP A 27 17.37 -9.44 -29.66
C ASP A 27 16.55 -9.21 -28.37
N VAL A 28 16.89 -9.92 -27.30
CA VAL A 28 16.33 -9.68 -25.96
C VAL A 28 17.17 -8.59 -25.32
N ALA A 29 16.78 -7.34 -25.58
CA ALA A 29 17.24 -6.20 -24.80
C ALA A 29 17.04 -6.49 -23.32
N ALA A 30 18.15 -6.71 -22.61
CA ALA A 30 18.17 -7.04 -21.20
C ALA A 30 17.60 -5.88 -20.38
N ARG A 31 16.27 -5.91 -20.15
CA ARG A 31 15.62 -5.09 -19.13
C ARG A 31 16.28 -5.43 -17.81
N LYS A 32 17.13 -4.53 -17.29
CA LYS A 32 17.62 -4.57 -15.91
C LYS A 32 16.42 -4.76 -14.99
N GLN A 33 16.20 -5.99 -14.53
CA GLN A 33 15.22 -6.25 -13.49
C GLN A 33 15.70 -5.54 -12.23
N LYS A 34 14.98 -4.49 -11.80
CA LYS A 34 15.20 -3.88 -10.49
C LYS A 34 14.92 -4.97 -9.44
N LYS A 35 15.98 -5.49 -8.81
CA LYS A 35 15.86 -6.44 -7.69
C LYS A 35 14.86 -5.88 -6.67
N PRO A 36 13.90 -6.68 -6.17
CA PRO A 36 12.91 -6.20 -5.21
C PRO A 36 13.65 -5.66 -3.97
N LYS A 37 13.42 -4.39 -3.64
CA LYS A 37 13.96 -3.77 -2.42
C LYS A 37 13.52 -4.62 -1.22
N ALA A 38 14.49 -5.07 -0.41
CA ALA A 38 14.23 -5.76 0.84
C ALA A 38 13.24 -4.95 1.67
N LYS A 39 12.06 -5.52 1.94
CA LYS A 39 11.01 -4.85 2.70
C LYS A 39 11.53 -4.60 4.11
N THR A 40 11.48 -3.34 4.55
CA THR A 40 11.87 -2.98 5.92
C THR A 40 11.00 -3.74 6.92
N ASN A 41 11.52 -4.10 8.10
CA ASN A 41 10.84 -4.86 9.16
C ASN A 41 9.39 -4.38 9.46
N LYS A 42 9.12 -3.07 9.32
CA LYS A 42 7.78 -2.46 9.43
C LYS A 42 6.81 -2.88 8.32
N GLN A 43 7.24 -2.92 7.06
CA GLN A 43 6.42 -3.39 5.93
C GLN A 43 6.10 -4.89 6.05
N GLN A 44 7.01 -5.66 6.64
CA GLN A 44 6.83 -7.09 6.90
C GLN A 44 5.82 -7.35 8.04
N LYS A 45 5.81 -6.52 9.08
CA LYS A 45 4.80 -6.61 10.16
C LYS A 45 3.39 -6.31 9.66
N ASP A 46 3.24 -5.29 8.81
CA ASP A 46 1.94 -4.93 8.23
C ASP A 46 1.44 -5.96 7.19
N SER A 47 2.34 -6.69 6.50
CA SER A 47 1.95 -7.71 5.51
C SER A 47 1.32 -8.95 6.11
N ASN A 48 1.58 -9.25 7.39
CA ASN A 48 0.99 -10.42 8.04
C ASN A 48 -0.49 -10.22 8.40
N TYR A 49 -1.01 -8.99 8.29
CA TYR A 49 -2.42 -8.69 8.50
C TYR A 49 -3.23 -8.91 7.22
N GLN A 50 -4.21 -9.81 7.32
CA GLN A 50 -5.07 -10.17 6.20
C GLN A 50 -6.29 -9.23 6.12
N PRO A 51 -6.56 -8.59 4.97
CA PRO A 51 -7.73 -7.72 4.81
C PRO A 51 -9.03 -8.50 4.93
N VAL A 52 -10.06 -7.86 5.51
CA VAL A 52 -11.40 -8.41 5.67
C VAL A 52 -12.42 -7.40 5.18
N GLY A 53 -13.33 -7.86 4.31
CA GLY A 53 -14.40 -7.04 3.76
C GLY A 53 -13.91 -5.93 2.81
N LYS A 54 -14.85 -5.08 2.38
CA LYS A 54 -14.57 -3.95 1.49
C LYS A 54 -13.99 -2.76 2.28
N PRO A 55 -13.03 -2.01 1.72
CA PRO A 55 -12.56 -0.78 2.33
C PRO A 55 -13.64 0.31 2.29
N VAL A 56 -13.65 1.17 3.31
CA VAL A 56 -14.51 2.37 3.38
C VAL A 56 -13.62 3.60 3.25
N THR A 57 -14.01 4.53 2.38
CA THR A 57 -13.28 5.80 2.18
C THR A 57 -14.01 6.94 2.88
N GLY A 58 -13.26 7.86 3.47
CA GLY A 58 -13.83 9.03 4.14
C GLY A 58 -12.76 9.94 4.74
N ILE A 59 -13.18 10.82 5.65
CA ILE A 59 -12.27 11.74 6.35
C ILE A 59 -11.80 11.12 7.65
N ALA A 60 -10.49 11.23 7.90
CA ALA A 60 -9.88 10.99 9.20
C ALA A 60 -9.57 12.32 9.91
N SER A 61 -9.74 12.32 11.23
CA SER A 61 -9.13 13.31 12.12
C SER A 61 -8.30 12.62 13.20
N PHE A 62 -7.89 13.34 14.24
CA PHE A 62 -7.24 12.75 15.41
C PHE A 62 -7.59 13.49 16.69
N TYR A 63 -7.48 12.79 17.81
CA TYR A 63 -7.80 13.33 19.13
C TYR A 63 -6.87 14.47 19.56
N SER A 64 -7.45 15.44 20.25
CA SER A 64 -6.70 16.47 20.97
C SER A 64 -5.97 15.86 22.19
N PRO A 65 -4.88 16.48 22.68
CA PRO A 65 -4.13 16.00 23.84
C PRO A 65 -4.98 15.81 25.12
N GLY A 66 -5.98 16.67 25.35
CA GLY A 66 -6.83 16.65 26.55
C GLY A 66 -7.76 15.44 26.70
N PHE A 67 -7.74 14.50 25.76
CA PHE A 67 -8.44 13.22 25.89
C PHE A 67 -7.62 12.13 26.58
N ASN A 68 -6.31 12.32 26.76
CA ASN A 68 -5.45 11.37 27.46
C ASN A 68 -6.01 11.05 28.86
N GLY A 69 -5.99 9.77 29.24
CA GLY A 69 -6.49 9.31 30.54
C GLY A 69 -8.01 9.10 30.60
N ARG A 70 -8.78 9.54 29.59
CA ARG A 70 -10.23 9.32 29.57
C ARG A 70 -10.58 7.87 29.21
N ARG A 71 -11.71 7.39 29.70
CA ARG A 71 -12.25 6.06 29.38
C ARG A 71 -12.90 6.09 27.99
N THR A 72 -12.56 5.12 27.14
CA THR A 72 -13.18 4.94 25.82
C THR A 72 -14.46 4.11 25.92
N SER A 73 -15.21 4.04 24.81
CA SER A 73 -16.40 3.20 24.68
C SER A 73 -16.12 1.70 24.82
N SER A 74 -14.87 1.23 24.64
CA SER A 74 -14.49 -0.15 24.96
C SER A 74 -14.16 -0.38 26.44
N GLY A 75 -14.15 0.68 27.26
CA GLY A 75 -13.74 0.65 28.67
C GLY A 75 -12.24 0.84 28.89
N GLU A 76 -11.42 0.84 27.83
CA GLU A 76 -9.97 1.05 27.90
C GLU A 76 -9.63 2.53 28.21
N ILE A 77 -8.48 2.78 28.84
CA ILE A 77 -7.98 4.14 29.02
C ILE A 77 -7.30 4.62 27.74
N PHE A 78 -7.77 5.75 27.23
CA PHE A 78 -7.23 6.39 26.03
C PHE A 78 -5.82 6.97 26.28
N SER A 79 -4.94 6.76 25.32
CA SER A 79 -3.62 7.38 25.25
C SER A 79 -3.29 7.72 23.80
N ASN A 80 -2.81 8.95 23.59
CA ASN A 80 -2.36 9.44 22.30
C ASN A 80 -1.11 8.72 21.76
N ASP A 81 -0.38 8.00 22.62
CA ASP A 81 0.83 7.28 22.25
C ASP A 81 0.56 5.86 21.73
N LYS A 82 -0.64 5.35 21.99
CA LYS A 82 -1.10 4.03 21.51
C LYS A 82 -1.60 4.10 20.08
N LEU A 83 -1.62 2.98 19.36
CA LEU A 83 -2.18 2.87 18.01
C LEU A 83 -3.66 2.48 18.07
N THR A 84 -4.49 3.43 18.48
CA THR A 84 -5.93 3.26 18.65
C THR A 84 -6.72 4.28 17.83
N ALA A 85 -8.01 4.04 17.67
CA ALA A 85 -8.92 4.93 16.96
C ALA A 85 -10.37 4.79 17.45
N ALA A 86 -11.15 5.85 17.20
CA ALA A 86 -12.60 5.82 17.30
C ALA A 86 -13.23 5.67 15.92
N SER A 87 -14.28 4.85 15.81
CA SER A 87 -15.06 4.74 14.58
C SER A 87 -16.46 4.19 14.84
N ASN A 88 -17.43 4.66 14.07
CA ASN A 88 -18.80 4.13 14.05
C ASN A 88 -19.02 3.07 12.95
N HIS A 89 -18.07 2.93 12.00
CA HIS A 89 -18.18 1.99 10.88
C HIS A 89 -17.71 0.56 11.22
N PHE A 90 -16.91 0.41 12.27
CA PHE A 90 -16.31 -0.87 12.66
C PHE A 90 -16.74 -1.24 14.09
N LYS A 91 -16.83 -2.53 14.41
CA LYS A 91 -17.11 -2.99 15.77
C LYS A 91 -15.92 -2.65 16.69
N LEU A 92 -16.18 -2.36 17.97
CA LEU A 92 -15.12 -2.20 18.96
C LEU A 92 -14.25 -3.48 19.01
N GLY A 93 -12.95 -3.32 19.21
CA GLY A 93 -11.96 -4.39 19.18
C GLY A 93 -11.44 -4.74 17.78
N THR A 94 -12.08 -4.26 16.70
CA THR A 94 -11.64 -4.52 15.33
C THR A 94 -10.29 -3.85 15.07
N TRP A 95 -9.37 -4.59 14.43
CA TRP A 95 -8.15 -4.01 13.89
C TRP A 95 -8.41 -3.52 12.47
N VAL A 96 -7.97 -2.31 12.15
CA VAL A 96 -8.16 -1.71 10.84
C VAL A 96 -6.83 -1.19 10.29
N ARG A 97 -6.62 -1.37 8.99
CA ARG A 97 -5.58 -0.69 8.23
C ARG A 97 -6.14 0.63 7.72
N VAL A 98 -5.49 1.72 8.08
CA VAL A 98 -5.81 3.08 7.66
C VAL A 98 -4.75 3.54 6.69
N VAL A 99 -5.15 3.91 5.48
CA VAL A 99 -4.27 4.39 4.42
C VAL A 99 -4.61 5.85 4.13
N ASN A 100 -3.65 6.76 4.28
CA ASN A 100 -3.81 8.12 3.82
C ASN A 100 -3.68 8.15 2.28
N LEU A 101 -4.75 8.57 1.60
CA LEU A 101 -4.81 8.51 0.13
C LEU A 101 -3.83 9.47 -0.54
N ARG A 102 -3.42 10.53 0.16
CA ARG A 102 -2.44 11.51 -0.33
C ARG A 102 -1.01 11.03 -0.15
N THR A 103 -0.63 10.64 1.07
CA THR A 103 0.77 10.28 1.39
C THR A 103 1.09 8.83 1.07
N LYS A 104 0.07 8.01 0.81
CA LYS A 104 0.15 6.54 0.66
C LYS A 104 0.71 5.82 1.89
N LYS A 105 0.93 6.54 3.00
CA LYS A 105 1.36 5.95 4.27
C LYS A 105 0.18 5.25 4.93
N SER A 106 0.47 4.13 5.58
CA SER A 106 -0.51 3.33 6.30
C SER A 106 -0.14 3.11 7.75
N VAL A 107 -1.16 2.82 8.56
CA VAL A 107 -1.02 2.37 9.94
C VAL A 107 -2.11 1.37 10.27
N ILE A 108 -1.79 0.38 11.10
CA ILE A 108 -2.78 -0.54 11.66
C ILE A 108 -3.10 -0.08 13.08
N VAL A 109 -4.39 0.10 13.37
CA VAL A 109 -4.89 0.58 14.67
C VAL A 109 -6.01 -0.32 15.18
N LYS A 110 -6.19 -0.37 16.50
CA LYS A 110 -7.36 -1.00 17.14
C LYS A 110 -8.47 0.03 17.29
N VAL A 111 -9.68 -0.30 16.84
CA VAL A 111 -10.87 0.51 17.12
C VAL A 111 -11.32 0.23 18.55
N ASN A 112 -11.16 1.20 19.43
CA ASN A 112 -11.48 1.05 20.86
C ASN A 112 -12.45 2.13 21.38
N ASP A 113 -12.91 3.02 20.52
CA ASP A 113 -13.84 4.07 20.90
C ASP A 113 -14.90 4.37 19.82
N ARG A 114 -15.89 5.19 20.17
CA ARG A 114 -16.95 5.67 19.28
C ARG A 114 -16.82 7.17 19.05
N MET A 115 -17.22 7.58 17.85
CA MET A 115 -17.22 8.99 17.49
C MET A 115 -18.59 9.59 17.74
N HIS A 116 -18.63 10.87 18.10
CA HIS A 116 -19.88 11.60 18.19
C HIS A 116 -20.62 11.60 16.84
N LYS A 117 -21.92 11.31 16.84
CA LYS A 117 -22.72 11.11 15.61
C LYS A 117 -22.69 12.30 14.65
N SER A 118 -22.53 13.52 15.17
CA SER A 118 -22.40 14.72 14.33
C SER A 118 -21.17 14.72 13.44
N MET A 119 -20.10 13.99 13.80
CA MET A 119 -18.89 13.87 12.99
C MET A 119 -19.10 12.95 11.78
N SER A 120 -19.90 11.90 11.94
CA SER A 120 -20.26 11.01 10.83
C SER A 120 -21.05 11.76 9.74
N ARG A 121 -21.93 12.70 10.13
CA ARG A 121 -22.66 13.57 9.17
C ARG A 121 -21.72 14.47 8.35
N LYS A 122 -20.54 14.78 8.87
CA LYS A 122 -19.49 15.56 8.17
C LYS A 122 -18.57 14.68 7.32
N GLY A 123 -18.95 13.41 7.06
CA GLY A 123 -18.15 12.46 6.29
C GLY A 123 -16.91 11.92 7.01
N ARG A 124 -16.83 12.11 8.34
CA ARG A 124 -15.72 11.60 9.16
C ARG A 124 -15.98 10.16 9.57
N ILE A 125 -15.07 9.28 9.21
CA ILE A 125 -15.22 7.84 9.40
C ILE A 125 -14.32 7.27 10.50
N ILE A 126 -13.26 8.00 10.86
CA ILE A 126 -12.30 7.56 11.88
C ILE A 126 -11.59 8.75 12.56
N ASP A 127 -11.43 8.68 13.89
CA ASP A 127 -10.60 9.59 14.67
C ASP A 127 -9.42 8.81 15.26
N LEU A 128 -8.21 9.17 14.85
CA LEU A 128 -6.99 8.46 15.24
C LEU A 128 -6.41 8.99 16.55
N SER A 129 -5.62 8.17 17.24
CA SER A 129 -4.65 8.70 18.20
C SER A 129 -3.61 9.59 17.50
N ARG A 130 -2.98 10.51 18.23
CA ARG A 130 -1.89 11.33 17.70
C ARG A 130 -0.75 10.49 17.12
N ALA A 131 -0.33 9.42 17.80
CA ALA A 131 0.71 8.52 17.31
C ALA A 131 0.35 7.89 15.95
N ALA A 132 -0.90 7.45 15.77
CA ALA A 132 -1.36 6.92 14.49
C ALA A 132 -1.45 8.01 13.41
N ALA A 133 -1.93 9.20 13.76
CA ALA A 133 -2.03 10.35 12.86
C ALA A 133 -0.66 10.81 12.32
N VAL A 134 0.37 10.81 13.17
CA VAL A 134 1.77 11.09 12.78
C VAL A 134 2.24 10.06 11.77
N LYS A 135 1.99 8.77 11.99
CA LYS A 135 2.43 7.69 11.09
C LYS A 135 1.88 7.83 9.68
N ILE A 136 0.64 8.31 9.52
CA ILE A 136 0.04 8.52 8.20
C ILE A 136 0.18 9.96 7.67
N GLY A 137 0.73 10.87 8.47
CA GLY A 137 1.04 12.24 8.06
C GLY A 137 -0.19 13.14 7.86
N ILE A 138 -1.14 13.12 8.81
CA ILE A 138 -2.30 14.04 8.80
C ILE A 138 -2.21 15.16 9.84
N THR A 139 -1.26 15.11 10.78
CA THR A 139 -1.17 16.06 11.91
C THR A 139 -1.06 17.52 11.49
N GLY A 140 -0.28 17.83 10.45
CA GLY A 140 -0.11 19.20 9.97
C GLY A 140 -1.38 19.86 9.41
N ARG A 141 -2.36 19.08 8.94
CA ARG A 141 -3.62 19.61 8.38
C ARG A 141 -4.83 19.40 9.28
N GLY A 142 -4.69 18.67 10.38
CA GLY A 142 -5.82 18.24 11.20
C GLY A 142 -6.60 17.06 10.58
N LEU A 143 -6.87 17.13 9.27
CA LEU A 143 -7.73 16.21 8.53
C LEU A 143 -7.01 15.53 7.36
N GLY A 144 -7.50 14.37 6.94
CA GLY A 144 -7.02 13.70 5.74
C GLY A 144 -8.02 12.71 5.16
N LYS A 145 -8.06 12.61 3.82
CA LYS A 145 -8.84 11.58 3.13
C LYS A 145 -8.14 10.22 3.27
N VAL A 146 -8.85 9.23 3.80
CA VAL A 146 -8.31 7.91 4.09
C VAL A 146 -9.16 6.79 3.48
N SER A 147 -8.55 5.66 3.20
CA SER A 147 -9.22 4.37 3.02
C SER A 147 -8.97 3.51 4.26
N VAL A 148 -10.03 2.96 4.84
CA VAL A 148 -10.01 2.16 6.06
C VAL A 148 -10.58 0.78 5.78
N GLN A 149 -9.84 -0.26 6.14
CA GLN A 149 -10.26 -1.65 5.93
C GLN A 149 -10.01 -2.47 7.19
N ALA A 150 -10.95 -3.34 7.56
CA ALA A 150 -10.72 -4.29 8.64
C ALA A 150 -9.62 -5.28 8.29
N VAL A 151 -8.87 -5.72 9.28
CA VAL A 151 -7.79 -6.70 9.13
C VAL A 151 -7.81 -7.74 10.24
N LYS A 152 -7.45 -8.99 9.90
CA LYS A 152 -7.20 -10.06 10.87
C LYS A 152 -5.72 -10.08 11.25
N LYS A 153 -5.46 -10.23 12.55
CA LYS A 153 -4.09 -10.53 13.02
C LYS A 153 -3.67 -11.91 12.52
N PRO A 154 -2.39 -12.09 12.15
CA PRO A 154 -1.85 -13.43 11.94
C PRO A 154 -1.95 -14.22 13.24
N ARG A 155 -2.34 -15.49 13.14
CA ARG A 155 -2.19 -16.43 14.25
C ARG A 155 -0.71 -16.81 14.29
N ILE A 156 -0.01 -16.39 15.32
CA ILE A 156 1.31 -16.95 15.63
C ILE A 156 1.01 -18.34 16.20
N LYS A 157 1.45 -19.38 15.50
CA LYS A 157 1.41 -20.76 16.00
C LYS A 157 2.55 -20.98 16.98
#